data_AF-A0AAJ5VXM3-F1
#
_entry.id   AF-A0AAJ5VXM3-F1
#
_cell.length_a   1.000
_cell.length_b   1.000
_cell.length_c   1.000
_cell.angle_alpha   90.00
_cell.angle_beta   90.00
_cell.angle_gamma   90.00
#
_symmetry.space_group_name_H-M   'P 1'
#
loop_
_entity.id
_entity.type
_entity.pdbx_description
1 polymer ?
#
loop_
_entity_poly.entity_id
_entity_poly.type
_entity_poly.pdbx_seq_one_letter_code
_entity_poly.pdbx_strand_id
1 'polypeptide(L)'
;MAFHTALFGVVLLTSTDLFTQPAWAGFRSIFPSEAYLGWIMVILGAARIGGLIVNGARKHVTPMIRQVSAGVGCLIWFGIVYGFATSGVVSTWLAIYPLFGIGELVNIHRAAHDQGETRHGKAA
;
A
#
# COMPACT_ATOMS: atom_id res chain seq x y z
N MET A 1 -1.27 -4.88 6.44
CA MET A 1 -0.79 -4.02 5.34
C MET A 1 -0.16 -2.72 5.80
N ALA A 2 -0.83 -1.88 6.60
CA ALA A 2 -0.34 -0.56 7.00
C ALA A 2 1.12 -0.52 7.50
N PHE A 3 1.47 -1.42 8.43
CA PHE A 3 2.85 -1.54 8.95
C PHE A 3 3.87 -1.90 7.86
N HIS A 4 3.55 -2.87 7.00
CA HIS A 4 4.44 -3.29 5.91
C HIS A 4 4.67 -2.17 4.90
N THR A 5 3.62 -1.41 4.58
CA THR A 5 3.75 -0.21 3.74
C THR A 5 4.69 0.82 4.38
N ALA A 6 4.50 1.14 5.66
CA ALA A 6 5.38 2.08 6.36
C ALA A 6 6.83 1.60 6.40
N LEU A 7 7.05 0.33 6.77
CA LEU A 7 8.39 -0.26 6.90
C LEU A 7 9.12 -0.30 5.56
N PHE A 8 8.45 -0.70 4.48
CA PHE A 8 9.04 -0.69 3.14
C PHE A 8 9.43 0.74 2.73
N GLY A 9 8.60 1.73 3.07
CA GLY A 9 8.93 3.14 2.86
C GLY A 9 10.19 3.58 3.60
N VAL A 10 10.35 3.17 4.87
CA VAL A 10 11.58 3.44 5.64
C VAL A 10 12.81 2.80 4.97
N VAL A 11 12.70 1.55 4.50
CA VAL A 11 13.80 0.86 3.80
C VAL A 11 14.22 1.64 2.54
N LEU A 12 13.27 2.15 1.77
CA LEU A 12 13.56 3.00 0.61
C LEU A 12 14.25 4.31 1.02
N LEU A 13 13.84 4.94 2.12
CA LEU A 13 14.47 6.16 2.63
C LEU A 13 15.89 5.94 3.14
N THR A 14 16.23 4.73 3.57
CA THR A 14 17.60 4.35 3.96
C THR A 14 18.48 3.94 2.78
N SER A 15 17.89 3.74 1.60
CA SER A 15 18.62 3.32 0.40
C SER A 15 19.13 4.56 -0.33
N THR A 16 20.42 4.60 -0.65
CA THR A 16 21.02 5.66 -1.48
C THR A 16 21.25 5.14 -2.89
N ASP A 17 20.78 5.88 -3.91
CA ASP A 17 21.03 5.61 -5.33
C ASP A 17 20.49 4.25 -5.80
N LEU A 18 19.29 3.89 -5.34
CA LEU A 18 18.66 2.64 -5.77
C LEU A 18 18.12 2.79 -7.20
N PHE A 19 17.29 3.80 -7.48
CA PHE A 19 16.62 3.92 -8.78
C PHE A 19 17.54 4.46 -9.89
N THR A 20 18.79 4.82 -9.57
CA THR A 20 19.81 5.20 -10.55
C THR A 20 20.44 3.99 -11.23
N GLN A 21 20.36 2.81 -10.61
CA GLN A 21 20.95 1.58 -11.15
C GLN A 21 20.08 1.03 -12.30
N PRO A 22 20.70 0.48 -13.37
CA PRO A 22 19.97 0.00 -14.55
C PRO A 22 18.90 -1.06 -14.22
N ALA A 23 19.17 -1.92 -13.23
CA ALA A 23 18.25 -2.95 -12.80
C ALA A 23 16.92 -2.39 -12.26
N TRP A 24 16.92 -1.18 -11.68
CA TRP A 24 15.74 -0.57 -11.07
C TRP A 24 15.09 0.49 -11.98
N ALA A 25 15.43 0.54 -13.27
CA ALA A 25 14.87 1.49 -14.22
C ALA A 25 13.34 1.38 -14.35
N GLY A 26 12.77 0.19 -14.17
CA GLY A 26 11.32 -0.01 -14.13
C GLY A 26 10.62 0.63 -12.92
N PHE A 27 11.32 0.81 -11.80
CA PHE A 27 10.81 1.62 -10.71
C PHE A 27 10.84 3.10 -11.06
N ARG A 28 11.89 3.57 -11.73
CA ARG A 28 12.06 4.96 -12.14
C ARG A 28 10.98 5.43 -13.13
N SER A 29 10.45 4.54 -13.97
CA SER A 29 9.37 4.88 -14.91
C SER A 29 8.02 5.13 -14.22
N ILE A 30 7.83 4.61 -13.00
CA ILE A 30 6.61 4.80 -12.20
C ILE A 30 6.81 5.84 -11.11
N PHE A 31 7.98 5.82 -10.45
CA PHE A 31 8.30 6.64 -9.29
C PHE A 31 9.56 7.45 -9.58
N PRO A 32 9.53 8.79 -9.47
CA PRO A 32 10.68 9.63 -9.79
C PRO A 32 11.96 9.33 -9.01
N SER A 33 11.83 8.87 -7.75
CA SER A 33 12.96 8.49 -6.89
C SER A 33 12.53 7.55 -5.77
N GLU A 34 13.51 6.84 -5.19
CA GLU A 34 13.30 5.99 -4.01
C GLU A 34 12.81 6.80 -2.81
N ALA A 35 13.29 8.04 -2.65
CA ALA A 35 12.86 8.93 -1.58
C ALA A 35 11.39 9.34 -1.75
N TYR A 36 10.96 9.60 -2.98
CA TYR A 36 9.57 9.95 -3.28
C TYR A 36 8.62 8.80 -2.94
N LEU A 37 8.91 7.58 -3.42
CA LEU A 37 8.13 6.40 -3.07
C LEU A 37 8.20 6.11 -1.56
N GLY A 38 9.37 6.25 -0.96
CA GLY A 38 9.61 6.06 0.47
C GLY A 38 8.69 6.93 1.34
N TRP A 39 8.65 8.23 1.07
CA TRP A 39 7.79 9.16 1.81
C TRP A 39 6.30 8.87 1.61
N ILE A 40 5.86 8.57 0.38
CA ILE A 40 4.47 8.18 0.11
C ILE A 40 4.08 6.97 0.97
N MET A 41 4.93 5.95 0.99
CA MET A 41 4.67 4.71 1.71
C MET A 41 4.67 4.90 3.23
N VAL A 42 5.59 5.70 3.77
CA VAL A 42 5.62 6.05 5.20
C VAL A 42 4.36 6.82 5.60
N ILE A 43 4.01 7.88 4.87
CA ILE A 43 2.84 8.70 5.18
C ILE A 43 1.56 7.88 5.09
N LEU A 44 1.39 7.08 4.02
CA LEU A 44 0.23 6.23 3.85
C LEU A 44 0.13 5.17 4.95
N GLY A 45 1.24 4.51 5.29
CA GLY A 45 1.29 3.52 6.36
C GLY A 45 0.96 4.13 7.72
N ALA A 46 1.54 5.30 8.04
CA ALA A 46 1.26 6.04 9.28
C ALA A 46 -0.20 6.50 9.35
N ALA A 47 -0.75 7.05 8.27
CA ALA A 47 -2.15 7.48 8.20
C ALA A 47 -3.11 6.29 8.44
N ARG A 48 -2.80 5.12 7.89
CA ARG A 48 -3.57 3.89 8.10
C ARG A 48 -3.46 3.38 9.55
N ILE A 49 -2.27 3.44 10.16
CA ILE A 49 -2.11 3.10 11.59
C ILE A 49 -2.93 4.06 12.46
N GLY A 50 -2.85 5.37 12.20
CA GLY A 50 -3.68 6.37 12.87
C GLY A 50 -5.18 6.09 12.70
N GLY A 51 -5.61 5.75 11.48
CA GLY A 51 -6.98 5.34 11.19
C GLY A 51 -7.44 4.12 11.99
N LEU A 52 -6.57 3.12 12.17
CA LEU A 52 -6.86 1.95 13.00
C LEU A 52 -7.00 2.32 14.48
N ILE A 53 -6.13 3.20 15.00
CA ILE A 53 -6.20 3.70 16.38
C ILE A 53 -7.54 4.45 16.60
N VAL A 54 -7.89 5.35 15.67
CA VAL A 54 -9.16 6.10 15.74
C VAL A 54 -10.37 5.18 15.62
N ASN A 55 -10.33 4.17 14.76
CA ASN A 55 -11.42 3.20 14.63
C ASN A 55 -11.59 2.30 15.85
N GLY A 56 -10.49 1.94 16.51
CA GLY A 56 -10.52 1.27 17.81
C GLY A 56 -11.24 2.11 18.87
N ALA A 57 -11.13 3.43 18.78
CA ALA A 57 -11.83 4.37 19.66
C ALA A 57 -13.26 4.72 19.21
N ARG A 58 -13.56 4.75 17.90
CA ARG A 58 -14.88 5.11 17.32
C ARG A 58 -15.25 4.20 16.14
N LYS A 59 -16.11 3.20 16.38
CA LYS A 59 -16.49 2.14 15.43
C LYS A 59 -17.14 2.57 14.10
N HIS A 60 -17.66 3.80 13.97
CA HIS A 60 -18.57 4.15 12.85
C HIS A 60 -18.07 5.20 11.85
N VAL A 61 -16.81 5.65 11.91
CA VAL A 61 -16.45 6.95 11.27
C VAL A 61 -15.65 6.84 9.95
N THR A 62 -15.06 5.71 9.57
CA THR A 62 -14.06 5.71 8.47
C THR A 62 -14.15 4.66 7.35
N PRO A 63 -15.33 4.14 6.92
CA PRO A 63 -15.35 3.19 5.80
C PRO A 63 -14.72 3.72 4.49
N MET A 64 -14.95 4.99 4.16
CA MET A 64 -14.48 5.61 2.91
C MET A 64 -12.97 5.84 2.89
N ILE A 65 -12.43 6.32 4.01
CA ILE A 65 -10.97 6.48 4.20
C ILE A 65 -10.28 5.11 4.09
N ARG A 66 -10.87 4.06 4.66
CA ARG A 66 -10.32 2.70 4.56
C ARG A 66 -10.33 2.19 3.11
N GLN A 67 -11.38 2.44 2.36
CA GLN A 67 -11.49 2.03 0.96
C GLN A 67 -10.51 2.78 0.05
N VAL A 68 -10.46 4.11 0.15
CA VAL A 68 -9.54 4.94 -0.65
C VAL A 68 -8.10 4.62 -0.32
N SER A 69 -7.77 4.51 0.97
CA SER A 69 -6.42 4.15 1.38
C SER A 69 -6.05 2.74 0.88
N ALA A 70 -6.93 1.75 0.96
CA ALA A 70 -6.73 0.41 0.39
C ALA A 70 -6.49 0.44 -1.13
N GLY A 71 -7.24 1.28 -1.87
CA GLY A 71 -7.04 1.53 -3.30
C GLY A 71 -5.63 2.05 -3.62
N VAL A 72 -5.16 3.07 -2.89
CA VAL A 72 -3.81 3.62 -3.08
C VAL A 72 -2.74 2.56 -2.76
N GLY A 73 -2.91 1.82 -1.67
CA GLY A 73 -1.99 0.72 -1.32
C GLY A 73 -1.94 -0.37 -2.37
N CYS A 74 -3.08 -0.71 -2.97
CA CYS A 74 -3.17 -1.67 -4.07
C CYS A 74 -2.33 -1.22 -5.27
N LEU A 75 -2.49 0.04 -5.70
CA LEU A 75 -1.71 0.60 -6.82
C LEU A 75 -0.20 0.59 -6.52
N ILE A 76 0.19 0.95 -5.29
CA ILE A 76 1.59 0.93 -4.88
C ILE A 76 2.16 -0.49 -4.93
N TRP A 77 1.49 -1.47 -4.34
CA TRP A 77 2.01 -2.84 -4.30
C TRP A 77 2.09 -3.47 -5.70
N PHE A 78 1.11 -3.23 -6.58
CA PHE A 78 1.22 -3.67 -7.97
C PHE A 78 2.30 -2.90 -8.75
N GLY A 79 2.50 -1.62 -8.47
CA GLY A 79 3.63 -0.86 -9.02
C GLY A 79 4.98 -1.43 -8.59
N ILE A 80 5.13 -1.83 -7.32
CA ILE A 80 6.32 -2.52 -6.81
C ILE A 80 6.51 -3.87 -7.53
N VAL A 81 5.46 -4.67 -7.67
CA VAL A 81 5.50 -5.94 -8.41
C VAL A 81 5.95 -5.71 -9.86
N TYR A 82 5.43 -4.69 -10.53
CA TYR A 82 5.85 -4.34 -11.88
C TYR A 82 7.32 -3.91 -11.95
N GLY A 83 7.76 -3.06 -11.01
CA GLY A 83 9.15 -2.63 -10.93
C GLY A 83 10.12 -3.80 -10.75
N PHE A 84 9.77 -4.78 -9.92
CA PHE A 84 10.55 -6.01 -9.77
C PHE A 84 10.46 -6.92 -11.01
N ALA A 85 9.28 -7.09 -11.59
CA ALA A 85 9.11 -7.93 -12.79
C ALA A 85 9.93 -7.42 -13.98
N THR A 86 10.07 -6.09 -14.11
CA THR A 86 10.87 -5.45 -15.17
C THR A 86 12.36 -5.35 -14.84
N SER A 87 12.76 -5.56 -13.58
CA SER A 87 14.16 -5.53 -13.16
C SER A 87 15.00 -6.73 -13.60
N GLY A 88 14.34 -7.85 -13.96
CA GLY A 88 15.00 -9.13 -14.21
C GLY A 88 15.60 -9.80 -12.96
N VAL A 89 15.48 -9.18 -11.77
CA VAL A 89 15.92 -9.74 -10.50
C VAL A 89 14.89 -10.76 -10.04
N VAL A 90 15.26 -12.04 -9.90
CA VAL A 90 14.40 -13.08 -9.32
C VAL A 90 14.75 -13.24 -7.85
N SER A 91 13.81 -12.95 -6.95
CA SER A 91 13.99 -13.15 -5.50
C SER A 91 12.65 -13.42 -4.81
N THR A 92 12.62 -13.32 -3.48
CA THR A 92 11.42 -13.56 -2.66
C THR A 92 10.25 -12.62 -2.97
N TRP A 93 10.49 -11.51 -3.69
CA TRP A 93 9.45 -10.57 -4.10
C TRP A 93 8.28 -11.25 -4.83
N LEU A 94 8.56 -12.28 -5.65
CA LEU A 94 7.57 -12.97 -6.47
C LEU A 94 6.51 -13.70 -5.63
N ALA A 95 6.92 -14.19 -4.46
CA ALA A 95 6.02 -14.87 -3.54
C ALA A 95 5.30 -13.91 -2.59
N ILE A 96 5.86 -12.72 -2.34
CA ILE A 96 5.41 -11.84 -1.26
C ILE A 96 4.60 -10.64 -1.78
N TYR A 97 5.17 -9.84 -2.68
CA TYR A 97 4.58 -8.55 -3.05
C TYR A 97 3.29 -8.67 -3.88
N PRO A 98 3.11 -9.67 -4.76
CA PRO A 98 1.81 -9.92 -5.40
C PRO A 98 0.71 -10.22 -4.40
N LEU A 99 1.02 -10.99 -3.34
CA LEU A 99 0.04 -11.30 -2.28
C LEU A 99 -0.36 -10.05 -1.51
N PHE A 100 0.53 -9.08 -1.36
CA PHE A 100 0.21 -7.78 -0.77
C PHE A 100 -0.75 -6.97 -1.64
N GLY A 101 -0.54 -6.94 -2.96
CA GLY A 101 -1.50 -6.32 -3.90
C GLY A 101 -2.89 -6.97 -3.82
N ILE A 102 -2.94 -8.31 -3.82
CA ILE A 102 -4.19 -9.07 -3.65
C ILE A 102 -4.84 -8.79 -2.30
N GLY A 103 -4.06 -8.74 -1.22
CA GLY A 103 -4.55 -8.41 0.12
C GLY A 103 -5.19 -7.02 0.19
N GLU A 104 -4.66 -6.04 -0.54
CA GLU A 104 -5.29 -4.72 -0.67
C GLU A 104 -6.61 -4.78 -1.45
N LEU A 105 -6.71 -5.57 -2.54
CA LEU A 105 -7.97 -5.79 -3.25
C LEU A 105 -9.05 -6.39 -2.33
N VAL A 106 -8.68 -7.37 -1.50
CA VAL A 106 -9.59 -7.94 -0.49
C VAL A 106 -10.01 -6.90 0.54
N ASN A 107 -9.10 -6.02 0.97
CA ASN A 107 -9.43 -4.93 1.89
C ASN A 107 -10.38 -3.90 1.25
N ILE A 108 -10.22 -3.60 -0.04
CA ILE A 108 -11.16 -2.74 -0.79
C ILE A 108 -12.53 -3.40 -0.85
N HIS A 109 -12.60 -4.68 -1.20
CA HIS A 109 -13.87 -5.42 -1.28
C HIS A 109 -14.60 -5.44 0.07
N ARG A 110 -13.90 -5.76 1.16
CA ARG A 110 -14.48 -5.70 2.52
C ARG A 110 -14.93 -4.29 2.89
N ALA A 111 -14.13 -3.27 2.57
CA ALA A 111 -14.49 -1.89 2.87
C ALA A 111 -15.74 -1.43 2.10
N ALA A 112 -15.87 -1.82 0.84
CA ALA A 112 -17.04 -1.54 0.01
C ALA A 112 -18.28 -2.30 0.51
N HIS A 113 -18.12 -3.55 0.93
CA HIS A 113 -19.20 -4.35 1.51
C HIS A 113 -19.74 -3.74 2.82
N ASP A 114 -18.85 -3.40 3.76
CA ASP A 114 -19.20 -2.75 5.03
C ASP A 114 -19.90 -1.38 4.81
N GLN A 115 -19.49 -0.63 3.76
CA GLN A 115 -20.20 0.58 3.34
C GLN A 115 -21.62 0.30 2.83
N GLY A 116 -21.80 -0.78 2.07
CA GLY A 116 -23.11 -1.20 1.61
C GLY A 116 -24.04 -1.54 2.77
N GLU A 117 -23.55 -2.28 3.76
CA GLU A 117 -24.36 -2.68 4.93
C GLU A 117 -24.77 -1.50 5.82
N THR A 118 -23.85 -0.56 6.04
CA THR A 118 -24.13 0.68 6.79
C THR A 118 -25.12 1.58 6.05
N ARG A 119 -25.02 1.69 4.71
CA ARG A 119 -25.96 2.48 3.89
C ARG A 119 -27.37 1.85 3.82
N HIS A 120 -27.48 0.53 3.90
CA HIS A 120 -28.76 -0.19 3.87
C HIS A 120 -29.35 -0.47 5.26
N GLY A 121 -28.78 0.08 6.34
CA GLY A 121 -29.33 -0.03 7.69
C GLY A 121 -29.33 -1.44 8.28
N LYS A 122 -28.51 -2.36 7.75
CA LYS A 122 -28.41 -3.74 8.27
C LYS A 122 -27.42 -3.89 9.42
N ALA A 123 -26.60 -2.87 9.67
CA ALA A 123 -25.72 -2.81 10.84
C ALA A 123 -26.50 -2.18 12.01
N ALA A 124 -27.24 -3.02 12.74
CA ALA A 124 -27.79 -2.70 14.07
C ALA A 124 -26.75 -3.00 15.16
#